data_AF-A0A140DJ63-F1
#
_entry.id   AF-A0A140DJ63-F1
#
_cell.length_a   1.000
_cell.length_b   1.000
_cell.length_c   1.000
_cell.angle_alpha   90.00
_cell.angle_beta   90.00
_cell.angle_gamma   90.00
#
_symmetry.space_group_name_H-M   'P 1'
#
loop_
_entity.id
_entity.type
_entity.pdbx_description
1 polymer ?
#
loop_
_entity_poly.entity_id
_entity_poly.type
_entity_poly.pdbx_seq_one_letter_code
_entity_poly.pdbx_strand_id
1 'polypeptide(L)'
;MGVVVGLLTGFVLVGAVVLTALVVANREEIGVEGESGFESGFMAMVSEMQPLSVRFFVVGLVFLLLDMETAVLISTPLSLSGLIEGSGLLLLGVVWVYVIGTLYEWYAGSLDWFL
;
A
#
# COMPACT_ATOMS: atom_id res chain seq x y z
N MET A 1 -3.63 19.19 -19.89
CA MET A 1 -4.52 20.21 -19.28
C MET A 1 -5.67 19.58 -18.51
N GLY A 2 -6.51 18.70 -19.10
CA GLY A 2 -7.64 18.09 -18.38
C GLY A 2 -7.29 17.31 -17.10
N VAL A 3 -6.21 16.51 -17.12
CA VAL A 3 -5.75 15.76 -15.93
C VAL A 3 -5.31 16.69 -14.80
N VAL A 4 -4.56 17.75 -15.14
CA VAL A 4 -4.08 18.73 -14.16
C VAL A 4 -5.25 19.48 -13.53
N VAL A 5 -6.23 19.89 -14.35
CA VAL A 5 -7.46 20.53 -13.84
C VAL A 5 -8.23 19.56 -12.94
N GLY A 6 -8.35 18.28 -13.31
CA GLY A 6 -8.98 17.26 -12.47
C GLY A 6 -8.31 17.11 -11.10
N LEU A 7 -6.98 16.98 -11.06
CA LEU A 7 -6.24 16.89 -9.80
C LEU A 7 -6.40 18.13 -8.93
N LEU A 8 -6.33 19.32 -9.52
CA LEU A 8 -6.55 20.59 -8.80
C LEU A 8 -7.97 20.67 -8.23
N THR A 9 -8.98 20.31 -9.01
CA THR A 9 -10.37 20.28 -8.52
C THR A 9 -10.55 19.29 -7.38
N GLY A 10 -9.96 18.10 -7.46
CA GLY A 10 -10.02 17.11 -6.39
C GLY A 10 -9.37 17.60 -5.10
N PHE A 11 -8.19 18.20 -5.19
CA PHE A 11 -7.50 18.76 -4.03
C PHE A 11 -8.31 19.87 -3.35
N VAL A 12 -8.91 20.77 -4.14
CA VAL A 12 -9.76 21.85 -3.61
C VAL A 12 -11.00 21.29 -2.91
N LEU A 13 -11.64 20.26 -3.46
CA LEU A 13 -12.81 19.63 -2.85
C LEU A 13 -12.47 18.95 -1.52
N VAL A 14 -11.37 18.19 -1.46
CA VAL A 14 -10.91 17.56 -0.21
C VAL A 14 -10.57 18.64 0.82
N GLY A 15 -9.86 19.70 0.41
CA GLY A 15 -9.54 20.84 1.28
C GLY A 15 -10.80 21.51 1.84
N ALA A 16 -11.81 21.75 1.00
CA ALA A 16 -13.08 22.34 1.45
C ALA A 16 -13.79 21.48 2.49
N VAL A 17 -13.88 20.16 2.28
CA VAL A 17 -14.47 19.22 3.25
C VAL A 17 -13.72 19.28 4.58
N VAL A 18 -12.39 19.20 4.56
CA VAL A 18 -11.56 19.27 5.78
C VAL A 18 -11.74 20.61 6.50
N LEU A 19 -11.76 21.74 5.78
CA LEU A 19 -11.98 23.06 6.38
C LEU A 19 -13.35 23.15 7.06
N THR A 20 -14.41 22.64 6.42
CA THR A 20 -15.73 22.62 7.05
C THR A 20 -15.75 21.75 8.30
N ALA A 21 -15.08 20.59 8.29
CA ALA A 21 -14.96 19.73 9.46
C ALA A 21 -14.21 20.41 10.61
N LEU A 22 -13.12 21.13 10.33
CA LEU A 22 -12.37 21.90 11.34
C LEU A 22 -13.18 23.07 11.92
N VAL A 23 -13.97 23.76 11.10
CA VAL A 23 -14.86 24.84 11.58
C VAL A 23 -15.95 24.28 12.50
N VAL A 24 -16.47 23.10 12.20
CA VAL A 24 -17.45 22.41 13.07
C VAL A 24 -16.79 21.92 14.35
N ALA A 25 -15.64 21.26 14.27
CA ALA A 25 -14.92 20.73 15.43
C ALA A 25 -14.52 21.82 16.43
N ASN A 26 -14.09 23.00 15.96
CA ASN A 26 -13.77 24.14 16.83
C ASN A 26 -14.97 24.72 17.59
N ARG A 27 -16.21 24.35 17.25
CA ARG A 27 -17.40 24.79 17.99
C ARG A 27 -17.72 23.90 19.18
N GLU A 28 -17.13 22.70 19.26
CA GLU A 28 -17.37 21.77 20.34
C GLU A 28 -16.28 21.94 21.41
N GLU A 29 -16.67 22.15 22.66
CA GLU A 29 -15.73 22.05 23.78
C GLU A 29 -15.43 20.56 24.00
N ILE A 30 -14.24 20.12 23.57
CA ILE A 30 -13.78 18.76 23.78
C ILE A 30 -13.41 18.60 25.27
N GLY A 31 -14.20 17.82 26.01
CA GLY A 31 -13.85 17.44 27.38
C GLY A 31 -12.66 16.47 27.42
N VAL A 32 -12.03 16.30 28.59
CA VAL A 32 -10.84 15.45 28.79
C VAL A 32 -11.00 14.02 28.24
N GLU A 33 -12.21 13.47 28.26
CA GLU A 33 -12.50 12.14 27.71
C GLU A 33 -12.42 12.09 26.17
N GLY A 34 -12.71 13.19 25.48
CA GLY A 34 -12.61 13.29 24.02
C GLY A 34 -11.18 13.42 23.50
N GLU A 35 -10.22 13.77 24.36
CA GLU A 35 -8.80 13.77 24.02
C GLU A 35 -8.12 12.41 24.27
N SER A 36 -8.82 11.46 24.89
CA SER A 36 -8.30 10.11 25.14
C SER A 36 -8.68 9.13 24.03
N GLY A 37 -7.79 8.19 23.71
CA GLY A 37 -8.07 7.13 22.74
C GLY A 37 -9.26 6.26 23.18
N PHE A 38 -10.21 6.04 22.26
CA PHE A 38 -11.41 5.26 22.56
C PHE A 38 -11.11 3.76 22.62
N GLU A 39 -11.13 3.18 23.81
CA GLU A 39 -11.02 1.73 24.03
C GLU A 39 -12.28 1.22 24.77
N SER A 40 -13.45 1.36 24.12
CA SER A 40 -14.74 0.88 24.63
C SER A 40 -15.12 1.46 26.02
N GLY A 41 -14.88 2.77 26.23
CA GLY A 41 -15.21 3.44 27.50
C GLY A 41 -14.21 3.21 28.63
N PHE A 42 -13.12 2.47 28.37
CA PHE A 42 -11.97 2.41 29.26
C PHE A 42 -10.91 3.42 28.81
N MET A 43 -10.20 3.97 29.79
CA MET A 43 -8.99 4.76 29.54
C MET A 43 -7.98 3.84 28.86
N ALA A 44 -7.42 4.25 27.72
CA ALA A 44 -6.51 3.42 26.92
C ALA A 44 -5.45 2.77 27.82
N MET A 45 -5.57 1.46 28.04
CA MET A 45 -4.70 0.70 28.97
C MET A 45 -3.38 0.32 28.30
N VAL A 46 -3.34 0.48 26.98
CA VAL A 46 -2.24 0.10 26.12
C VAL A 46 -1.53 1.38 25.66
N SER A 47 -0.23 1.44 25.88
CA SER A 47 0.63 2.45 25.26
C SER A 47 0.49 2.38 23.74
N GLU A 48 0.35 3.52 23.08
CA GLU A 48 0.37 3.67 21.61
C GLU A 48 1.63 3.03 20.98
N MET A 49 2.68 2.79 21.77
CA MET A 49 3.91 2.10 21.38
C MET A 49 3.88 0.60 21.71
N GLN A 50 2.86 -0.13 21.25
CA GLN A 50 2.95 -1.58 21.28
C GLN A 50 4.00 -2.08 20.28
N PRO A 51 4.77 -3.13 20.64
CA PRO A 51 5.70 -3.74 19.71
C PRO A 51 4.93 -4.26 18.49
N LEU A 52 5.32 -3.76 17.31
CA LEU A 52 4.79 -4.22 16.04
C LEU A 52 5.05 -5.71 15.88
N SER A 53 4.06 -6.46 15.39
CA SER A 53 4.27 -7.87 15.10
C SER A 53 5.26 -8.02 13.92
N VAL A 54 6.29 -8.86 14.12
CA VAL A 54 7.30 -9.14 13.08
C VAL A 54 6.66 -9.76 11.83
N ARG A 55 5.49 -10.41 12.00
CA ARG A 55 4.74 -11.03 10.90
C ARG A 55 4.29 -10.00 9.87
N PHE A 56 3.75 -8.86 10.30
CA PHE A 56 3.36 -7.78 9.37
C PHE A 56 4.58 -7.16 8.66
N PHE A 57 5.73 -7.11 9.34
CA PHE A 57 6.96 -6.64 8.73
C PHE A 57 7.42 -7.56 7.59
N VAL A 58 7.39 -8.89 7.78
CA VAL A 58 7.77 -9.86 6.75
C VAL A 58 6.84 -9.78 5.53
N VAL A 59 5.53 -9.66 5.74
CA VAL A 59 4.56 -9.48 4.64
C VAL A 59 4.84 -8.19 3.87
N GLY A 60 5.14 -7.09 4.57
CA GLY A 60 5.52 -5.82 3.93
C GLY A 60 6.81 -5.92 3.12
N LEU A 61 7.79 -6.69 3.61
CA LEU A 61 9.04 -6.93 2.90
C LEU A 61 8.82 -7.72 1.60
N VAL A 62 8.05 -8.81 1.65
CA VAL A 62 7.70 -9.60 0.45
C VAL A 62 6.92 -8.76 -0.54
N PHE A 63 5.96 -7.96 -0.08
CA PHE A 63 5.22 -7.04 -0.95
C PHE A 63 6.15 -6.06 -1.67
N LEU A 64 7.13 -5.48 -0.98
CA LEU A 64 8.08 -4.54 -1.57
C LEU A 64 8.97 -5.20 -2.64
N LEU A 65 9.39 -6.44 -2.42
CA LEU A 65 10.13 -7.21 -3.42
C LEU A 65 9.27 -7.54 -4.64
N LEU A 66 8.03 -8.01 -4.42
CA LEU A 66 7.09 -8.33 -5.50
C LEU A 66 6.69 -7.09 -6.34
N ASP A 67 6.61 -5.91 -5.71
CA ASP A 67 6.35 -4.65 -6.40
C ASP A 67 7.54 -4.24 -7.29
N MET A 68 8.77 -4.45 -6.81
CA MET A 68 9.97 -4.26 -7.63
C MET A 68 10.02 -5.23 -8.82
N GLU A 69 9.63 -6.49 -8.63
CA GLU A 69 9.59 -7.49 -9.71
C GLU A 69 8.50 -7.20 -10.75
N THR A 70 7.32 -6.77 -10.31
CA THR A 70 6.23 -6.39 -11.24
C THR A 70 6.57 -5.13 -12.04
N ALA A 71 7.33 -4.18 -11.48
CA ALA A 71 7.86 -3.04 -12.25
C ALA A 71 8.78 -3.50 -13.40
N VAL A 72 9.61 -4.52 -13.17
CA VAL A 72 10.43 -5.15 -14.22
C VAL A 72 9.55 -5.87 -15.24
N LEU A 73 8.54 -6.61 -14.79
CA LEU A 73 7.63 -7.36 -15.66
C LEU A 73 6.86 -6.44 -16.63
N ILE A 74 6.40 -5.27 -16.16
CA ILE A 74 5.67 -4.30 -16.98
C ILE A 74 6.59 -3.60 -17.99
N SER A 75 7.83 -3.29 -17.60
CA SER A 75 8.78 -2.56 -18.47
C SER A 75 9.44 -3.45 -19.54
N THR A 76 9.54 -4.77 -19.30
CA THR A 76 10.14 -5.75 -20.22
C THR A 76 9.46 -5.84 -21.60
N PRO A 77 8.13 -5.97 -21.75
CA PRO A 77 7.49 -6.03 -23.07
C PRO A 77 7.60 -4.71 -23.84
N LEU A 78 7.58 -3.58 -23.13
CA LEU A 78 7.74 -2.25 -23.71
C LEU A 78 9.16 -2.05 -24.28
N SER A 79 10.18 -2.65 -23.66
CA SER A 79 11.57 -2.54 -24.11
C SER A 79 11.94 -3.54 -25.20
N LEU A 80 11.21 -4.65 -25.35
CA LEU A 80 11.50 -5.70 -26.34
C LEU A 80 10.66 -5.62 -27.62
N SER A 81 9.65 -4.74 -27.66
CA SER A 81 8.77 -4.62 -28.83
C SER A 81 9.57 -4.22 -30.08
N GLY A 82 9.64 -5.13 -31.07
CA GLY A 82 10.22 -4.86 -32.39
C GLY A 82 11.75 -4.95 -32.51
N LEU A 83 12.47 -5.29 -31.44
CA LEU A 83 13.95 -5.30 -31.44
C LEU A 83 14.59 -6.65 -31.79
N ILE A 84 13.94 -7.77 -31.48
CA ILE A 84 14.55 -9.11 -31.61
C ILE A 84 13.49 -10.13 -32.09
N GLU A 85 13.84 -10.92 -33.11
CA GLU A 85 13.08 -12.12 -33.48
C GLU A 85 13.13 -13.13 -32.33
N GLY A 86 11.98 -13.49 -31.76
CA GLY A 86 11.89 -14.38 -30.59
C GLY A 86 11.73 -13.67 -29.24
N SER A 87 11.48 -12.35 -29.22
CA SER A 87 11.17 -11.60 -27.98
C SER A 87 10.03 -12.19 -27.15
N GLY A 88 9.07 -12.89 -27.77
CA GLY A 88 8.00 -13.61 -27.07
C GLY A 88 8.49 -14.76 -26.18
N LEU A 89 9.55 -15.48 -26.59
CA LEU A 89 10.15 -16.56 -25.78
C LEU A 89 10.87 -15.99 -24.56
N LEU A 90 11.55 -14.85 -24.72
CA LEU A 90 12.22 -14.15 -23.61
C LEU A 90 11.20 -13.62 -22.59
N LEU A 91 10.10 -13.02 -23.08
CA LEU A 91 8.98 -12.58 -22.23
C LEU A 91 8.37 -13.72 -21.43
N LEU A 92 8.13 -14.87 -22.08
CA LEU A 92 7.65 -16.07 -21.37
C LEU A 92 8.65 -16.52 -20.31
N GLY A 93 9.95 -16.49 -20.58
CA GLY A 93 10.99 -16.80 -19.60
C GLY A 93 10.94 -15.91 -18.36
N VAL A 94 10.78 -14.59 -18.54
CA VAL A 94 10.66 -13.63 -17.43
C VAL A 94 9.40 -13.89 -16.60
N VAL A 95 8.26 -14.15 -17.25
CA VAL A 95 7.01 -14.49 -16.55
C VAL A 95 7.16 -15.82 -15.79
N TRP A 96 7.84 -16.81 -16.36
CA TRP A 96 8.09 -18.08 -15.68
C TRP A 96 8.96 -17.93 -14.43
N VAL A 97 10.02 -17.13 -14.50
CA VAL A 97 10.86 -16.84 -13.33
C VAL A 97 10.04 -16.17 -12.23
N TYR A 98 9.20 -15.20 -12.57
CA TYR A 98 8.29 -14.54 -11.63
C TYR A 98 7.33 -15.54 -10.97
N VAL A 99 6.63 -16.38 -11.75
CA VAL A 99 5.68 -17.37 -11.22
C VAL A 99 6.38 -18.39 -10.31
N ILE A 100 7.53 -18.91 -10.71
CA ILE A 100 8.29 -19.88 -9.91
C ILE A 100 8.80 -19.23 -8.62
N GLY A 101 9.27 -17.98 -8.67
CA GLY A 101 9.68 -17.21 -7.50
C GLY A 101 8.55 -17.07 -6.49
N THR A 102 7.36 -16.64 -6.94
CA THR A 102 6.19 -16.51 -6.07
C THR A 102 5.74 -17.85 -5.47
N LEU A 103 5.78 -18.94 -6.26
CA LEU A 103 5.44 -20.27 -5.75
C LEU A 103 6.45 -20.75 -4.69
N TYR A 104 7.74 -20.43 -4.85
CA TYR A 104 8.77 -20.75 -3.86
C TYR A 104 8.54 -19.99 -2.54
N GLU A 105 8.23 -18.69 -2.62
CA GLU A 105 7.92 -17.87 -1.43
C GLU A 105 6.67 -18.35 -0.68
N TRP A 106 5.67 -18.80 -1.43
CA TRP A 106 4.48 -19.41 -0.84
C TRP A 106 4.83 -20.72 -0.13
N TYR A 107 5.60 -21.61 -0.78
CA TYR A 107 6.05 -22.85 -0.15
C TYR A 107 6.92 -22.60 1.09
N ALA A 108 7.71 -21.52 1.10
CA ALA A 108 8.51 -21.11 2.26
C ALA A 108 7.67 -20.57 3.44
N GLY A 109 6.35 -20.41 3.26
CA GLY A 109 5.43 -19.93 4.30
C GLY A 109 5.51 -18.42 4.54
N SER A 110 6.21 -17.66 3.69
CA SER A 110 6.37 -16.21 3.86
C SER A 110 5.08 -15.43 3.59
N LEU A 111 4.11 -16.06 2.92
CA LEU A 111 2.79 -15.52 2.61
C LEU A 111 1.70 -16.02 3.56
N ASP A 112 2.02 -16.91 4.51
CA ASP A 112 1.03 -17.45 5.44
C ASP A 112 0.76 -16.45 6.57
N TRP A 113 -0.50 -16.05 6.70
CA TRP A 113 -0.94 -15.10 7.71
C TRP A 113 -1.21 -15.74 9.08
N PHE A 114 -1.34 -17.07 9.16
CA PHE A 114 -1.75 -17.81 10.38
C PHE A 114 -0.59 -18.44 11.17
N LEU A 115 0.62 -18.51 10.62
CA LEU A 115 1.78 -19.11 11.28
C LEU A 115 2.44 -18.18 12.30
#